data_AF-A0A1Q8DP73-F1
#
_entry.id   AF-A0A1Q8DP73-F1
#
_cell.length_a   1.000
_cell.length_b   1.000
_cell.length_c   1.000
_cell.angle_alpha   90.00
_cell.angle_beta   90.00
_cell.angle_gamma   90.00
#
_symmetry.space_group_name_H-M   'P 1'
#
loop_
_entity.id
_entity.type
_entity.pdbx_description
1 polymer ?
#
loop_
_entity_poly.entity_id
_entity_poly.type
_entity_poly.pdbx_seq_one_letter_code
_entity_poly.pdbx_strand_id
1 'polypeptide(L)' 'MYDNPKHIKDQRINARFNDDEIEAINSVASLTGLQKSTLVRQATLRFIEELKAELKGEFDRDFTNLKDAG' A
#
# COMPACT_ATOMS: atom_id res chain seq x y z
N MET A 1 19.48 18.63 23.29
CA MET A 1 19.36 17.83 22.04
C MET A 1 19.91 16.45 22.36
N TYR A 2 19.19 15.33 22.26
CA TYR A 2 17.89 14.99 21.70
C TYR A 2 16.98 14.45 22.81
N ASP A 3 15.72 14.86 22.78
CA ASP A 3 14.68 14.38 23.70
C ASP A 3 14.16 13.02 23.20
N ASN A 4 14.36 11.98 24.01
CA ASN A 4 13.69 10.66 24.02
C ASN A 4 13.18 10.06 22.66
N PRO A 5 13.84 9.03 22.08
CA PRO A 5 13.37 8.36 20.85
C PRO A 5 12.12 7.46 21.04
N LYS A 6 11.44 7.52 22.20
CA LYS A 6 10.35 6.60 22.61
C LYS A 6 9.00 6.83 21.93
N HIS A 7 8.91 7.67 20.89
CA HIS A 7 7.62 8.07 20.30
C HIS A 7 7.47 7.83 18.80
N ILE A 8 8.35 7.06 18.15
CA ILE A 8 7.95 6.44 16.89
C ILE A 8 6.91 5.37 17.26
N LYS A 9 5.63 5.74 17.20
CA LYS A 9 4.52 4.79 17.39
C LYS A 9 4.78 3.60 16.48
N ASP A 10 4.88 2.42 17.08
CA ASP A 10 5.16 1.17 16.39
C ASP A 10 3.92 0.75 15.59
N GLN A 11 3.71 1.41 14.45
CA GLN A 11 2.56 1.21 13.56
C GLN A 11 2.76 -0.06 12.71
N ARG A 12 2.82 -1.21 13.40
CA ARG A 12 2.97 -2.51 12.76
C ARG A 12 1.65 -2.99 12.21
N ILE A 13 1.71 -3.56 11.02
CA ILE A 13 0.61 -4.32 10.41
C ILE A 13 1.09 -5.76 10.33
N ASN A 14 0.33 -6.68 10.94
CA ASN A 14 0.60 -8.11 10.89
C ASN A 14 -0.35 -8.76 9.88
N ALA A 15 0.20 -9.52 8.94
CA ALA A 15 -0.55 -10.31 7.98
C ALA A 15 -0.10 -11.76 8.03
N ARG A 16 -1.06 -12.69 7.86
CA ARG A 16 -0.77 -14.11 7.68
C ARG A 16 -0.92 -14.42 6.20
N PHE A 17 0.05 -15.16 5.68
CA PHE A 17 0.06 -15.63 4.31
C PHE A 17 -0.03 -17.15 4.33
N ASN A 18 -0.72 -17.73 3.36
CA ASN A 18 -0.65 -19.17 3.11
C ASN A 18 0.67 -19.54 2.41
N ASP A 19 0.88 -20.84 2.18
CA ASP A 19 2.13 -21.37 1.65
C ASP A 19 2.40 -20.88 0.22
N ASP A 20 1.39 -20.84 -0.64
CA ASP A 20 1.52 -20.38 -2.03
C ASP A 20 1.84 -18.87 -2.10
N GLU A 21 1.18 -18.07 -1.26
CA GLU A 21 1.41 -16.63 -1.15
C GLU A 21 2.83 -16.32 -0.68
N ILE A 22 3.34 -17.04 0.33
CA ILE A 22 4.69 -16.80 0.83
C ILE A 22 5.75 -17.28 -0.16
N GLU A 23 5.49 -18.35 -0.92
CA GLU A 23 6.38 -18.82 -1.99
C GLU A 23 6.51 -17.77 -3.11
N ALA A 24 5.38 -17.17 -3.53
CA ALA A 24 5.39 -16.09 -4.51
C ALA A 24 6.19 -14.88 -4.01
N ILE A 25 5.97 -14.45 -2.75
CA ILE A 25 6.72 -13.35 -2.13
C ILE A 25 8.21 -13.68 -2.06
N ASN A 26 8.59 -14.89 -1.64
CA ASN A 26 9.98 -15.33 -1.54
C ASN A 26 10.67 -15.28 -2.91
N SER A 27 10.00 -15.76 -3.95
CA SER A 27 10.52 -15.81 -5.31
C SER A 27 10.83 -14.41 -5.84
N VAL A 28 9.87 -13.48 -5.72
CA VAL A 28 10.06 -12.09 -6.18
C VAL A 28 11.09 -11.35 -5.33
N ALA A 29 11.10 -11.56 -4.01
CA ALA A 29 12.10 -10.98 -3.12
C ALA A 29 13.52 -11.43 -3.50
N SER A 30 13.69 -12.73 -3.82
CA SER A 30 14.97 -13.28 -4.27
C SER A 30 15.42 -12.68 -5.60
N LEU A 31 14.51 -12.55 -6.57
CA LEU A 31 14.84 -12.00 -7.89
C LEU A 31 15.20 -10.51 -7.84
N THR A 32 14.57 -9.76 -6.93
CA THR A 32 14.78 -8.31 -6.78
C THR A 32 15.89 -7.96 -5.78
N GLY A 33 16.39 -8.94 -5.02
CA GLY A 33 17.35 -8.72 -3.93
C GLY A 33 16.77 -7.95 -2.74
N LEU A 34 15.44 -7.84 -2.63
CA LEU A 34 14.78 -7.09 -1.57
C LEU A 34 14.44 -7.98 -0.37
N GLN A 35 14.42 -7.38 0.82
CA GLN A 35 13.79 -8.02 1.97
C GLN A 35 12.27 -8.13 1.76
N LYS A 36 11.67 -9.24 2.21
CA LYS A 36 10.23 -9.52 2.04
C LYS A 36 9.34 -8.42 2.59
N SER A 37 9.64 -7.92 3.78
CA SER A 37 8.91 -6.82 4.41
C SER A 37 8.97 -5.53 3.57
N THR A 38 10.15 -5.23 3.00
CA THR A 38 10.34 -4.08 2.11
C THR A 38 9.55 -4.25 0.81
N LEU A 39 9.63 -5.43 0.19
CA LEU A 39 8.88 -5.75 -1.03
C LEU A 39 7.37 -5.59 -0.80
N VAL A 40 6.84 -6.23 0.24
CA VAL A 40 5.40 -6.16 0.59
C VAL A 40 5.00 -4.71 0.87
N ARG A 41 5.80 -3.97 1.64
CA ARG A 41 5.51 -2.55 1.91
C ARG A 41 5.44 -1.72 0.62
N GLN A 42 6.39 -1.90 -0.29
CA GLN A 42 6.41 -1.16 -1.57
C GLN A 42 5.21 -1.51 -2.44
N ALA A 43 4.89 -2.80 -2.56
CA ALA A 43 3.73 -3.28 -3.31
C ALA A 43 2.42 -2.72 -2.73
N THR A 44 2.24 -2.80 -1.41
CA THR A 44 1.06 -2.24 -0.72
C THR A 44 0.93 -0.74 -0.96
N LEU A 45 2.01 0.03 -0.83
CA LEU A 45 1.95 1.49 -1.02
C LEU A 45 1.62 1.86 -2.47
N ARG A 46 2.17 1.14 -3.44
CA ARG A 46 1.84 1.34 -4.85
C ARG A 46 0.36 1.08 -5.11
N PHE A 47 -0.16 -0.04 -4.61
CA PHE A 47 -1.58 -0.38 -4.75
C PHE A 47 -2.50 0.66 -4.09
N ILE A 48 -2.11 1.19 -2.93
CA ILE A 48 -2.86 2.29 -2.28
C ILE A 48 -2.93 3.54 -3.16
N GLU A 49 -1.84 3.91 -3.84
CA GLU A 49 -1.87 5.07 -4.76
C GLU A 49 -2.73 4.81 -6.00
N GLU A 50 -2.71 3.58 -6.53
CA GLU A 50 -3.59 3.16 -7.63
C GLU A 50 -5.07 3.26 -7.20
N LEU A 51 -5.43 2.72 -6.03
CA LEU A 51 -6.77 2.82 -5.47
C LEU A 51 -7.21 4.28 -5.22
N LYS A 52 -6.30 5.14 -4.72
CA LYS A 52 -6.61 6.57 -4.54
C LYS A 52 -6.93 7.24 -5.87
N ALA A 53 -6.19 6.90 -6.93
CA ALA A 53 -6.42 7.46 -8.26
C ALA A 53 -7.76 6.99 -8.85
N GLU A 54 -8.08 5.70 -8.70
CA GLU A 54 -9.37 5.12 -9.12
C GLU A 54 -10.55 5.80 -8.41
N LEU A 55 -10.50 5.85 -7.08
CA LEU A 55 -11.56 6.46 -6.27
C LEU A 55 -11.70 7.95 -6.58
N LYS A 56 -10.60 8.69 -6.69
CA LYS A 56 -10.66 10.12 -7.05
C LYS A 56 -11.26 10.32 -8.44
N GLY A 57 -10.91 9.48 -9.41
CA GLY A 57 -11.49 9.51 -10.75
C GLY A 57 -12.97 9.13 -10.80
N GLU A 58 -13.45 8.31 -9.87
CA GLU A 58 -14.89 8.04 -9.68
C GLU A 58 -15.61 9.24 -9.04
N PHE A 59 -15.06 9.81 -7.97
CA PHE A 59 -15.60 11.03 -7.36
C PHE A 59 -15.66 12.20 -8.35
N ASP A 60 -14.61 12.44 -9.14
CA ASP A 60 -14.59 13.53 -10.11
C ASP A 60 -15.60 13.33 -11.26
N ARG A 61 -15.87 12.07 -11.66
CA ARG A 61 -16.90 11.73 -12.67
C ARG A 61 -18.32 11.95 -12.14
N ASP A 62 -18.59 11.50 -10.92
CA ASP A 62 -19.91 11.66 -10.28
C ASP A 62 -20.26 13.14 -10.05
N PHE A 63 -19.27 13.97 -9.68
CA PHE A 63 -19.47 15.41 -9.53
C PHE A 63 -19.68 16.15 -10.86
N THR A 64 -19.11 15.66 -11.96
CA THR A 64 -19.30 16.26 -13.29
C THR A 64 -20.70 15.97 -13.82
N ASN A 65 -21.14 14.71 -13.71
CA ASN A 65 -22.50 14.29 -14.12
C ASN A 65 -23.63 15.00 -13.35
N LEU A 66 -23.38 15.40 -12.09
CA LEU A 66 -24.34 16.18 -11.30
C LEU A 66 -24.41 17.67 -11.70
N LYS A 67 -23.34 18.24 -12.27
CA LYS A 67 -23.31 19.64 -12.74
C LYS A 67 -23.94 19.82 -14.12
N ASP A 68 -23.88 18.79 -14.96
CA ASP A 68 -24.45 18.82 -16.31
C ASP A 68 -25.95 18.42 -16.34
N ALA A 69 -26.51 18.01 -15.19
CA ALA A 69 -27.90 17.59 -15.05
C ALA A 69 -28.85 18.68 -14.48
N GLY A 70 -28.37 19.91 -14.29
CA GLY A 70 -29.16 21.07 -13.83
C GLY A 70 -29.05 22.24 -14.80
#